data_AF-A0A5B8STT3-F1
#
_entry.id   AF-A0A5B8STT3-F1
#
_cell.length_a   1.000
_cell.length_b   1.000
_cell.length_c   1.000
_cell.angle_alpha   90.00
_cell.angle_beta   90.00
_cell.angle_gamma   90.00
#
_symmetry.space_group_name_H-M   'P 1'
#
loop_
_entity.id
_entity.type
_entity.pdbx_description
1 polymer ?
#
loop_
_entity_poly.entity_id
_entity_poly.type
_entity_poly.pdbx_seq_one_letter_code
_entity_poly.pdbx_strand_id
1 'polypeptide(L)'
;MTIVAAMKFSDRICVLSDTMITDHGNTRHNIIPGRLKSIVINEWLTISYAGLSTQAMDAVRELYRDDNLTTAIAIDHLINVSGAYGGELDFILCSHENETRLVKVSNGKIFEGGSAYWIGNGQAAAELSNIPMPDSKYEDLPDYIAPKEMIFKNTFHRFMRTNRCEGVGGAIIDCLCSPYGHCYITHASAFSWDTIILGKDDPTKREALNKTGMYHYEYNVCSTSARGQAIVGFYLGQAGIGFIYDPVHDDEAMRVENINTSEFSYLVEDAGKVLANSRKNNKIQPTPIGAG
;
A
#
# COMPACT_ATOMS: atom_id res chain seq x y z
N MET A 1 -2.30 9.08 -12.14
CA MET A 1 -2.31 9.84 -10.88
C MET A 1 -2.44 8.85 -9.72
N THR A 2 -2.38 9.28 -8.45
CA THR A 2 -2.27 8.41 -7.25
C THR A 2 -2.60 9.21 -6.00
N ILE A 3 -2.99 8.56 -4.90
CA ILE A 3 -2.93 9.17 -3.57
C ILE A 3 -2.24 8.23 -2.57
N VAL A 4 -1.30 8.78 -1.81
CA VAL A 4 -0.78 8.15 -0.60
C VAL A 4 -0.90 9.13 0.54
N ALA A 5 -1.45 8.69 1.67
CA ALA A 5 -1.52 9.44 2.91
C ALA A 5 -0.85 8.67 4.03
N ALA A 6 0.01 9.33 4.80
CA ALA A 6 0.68 8.76 5.96
C ALA A 6 0.45 9.63 7.19
N MET A 7 0.21 9.00 8.34
CA MET A 7 -0.01 9.69 9.60
C MET A 7 0.67 8.96 10.75
N LYS A 8 1.39 9.72 11.59
CA LYS A 8 2.11 9.25 12.77
C LYS A 8 1.20 9.32 14.01
N PHE A 9 1.12 8.23 14.75
CA PHE A 9 0.40 8.07 16.01
C PHE A 9 1.39 7.56 17.08
N SER A 10 1.98 8.48 17.84
CA SER A 10 3.07 8.14 18.78
C SER A 10 4.26 7.49 18.05
N ASP A 11 4.51 6.21 18.32
CA ASP A 11 5.58 5.38 17.77
C ASP A 11 5.11 4.59 16.54
N ARG A 12 3.84 4.65 16.16
CA ARG A 12 3.29 3.98 14.97
C ARG A 12 3.07 4.96 13.83
N ILE A 13 3.16 4.49 12.59
CA ILE A 13 2.79 5.24 11.40
C ILE A 13 1.85 4.37 10.56
N CYS A 14 0.70 4.91 10.18
CA CYS A 14 -0.19 4.27 9.21
C CYS A 14 -0.02 4.93 7.86
N VAL A 15 0.09 4.11 6.82
CA VAL A 15 0.19 4.55 5.43
C VAL A 15 -0.93 3.89 4.64
N LEU A 16 -1.75 4.72 3.98
CA LEU A 16 -2.86 4.28 3.13
C LEU A 16 -2.59 4.76 1.72
N SER A 17 -2.69 3.83 0.76
CA SER A 17 -2.51 4.11 -0.66
C SER A 17 -3.58 3.45 -1.52
N ASP A 18 -3.84 4.03 -2.68
CA ASP A 18 -4.65 3.42 -3.73
C ASP A 18 -3.78 2.57 -4.67
N THR A 19 -4.32 1.68 -5.51
CA THR A 19 -3.49 0.90 -6.48
C THR A 19 -3.58 1.40 -7.92
N MET A 20 -4.49 2.31 -8.24
CA MET A 20 -4.72 2.73 -9.63
C MET A 20 -3.48 3.33 -10.30
N ILE A 21 -3.26 2.94 -11.55
CA ILE A 21 -2.32 3.59 -12.46
C ILE A 21 -3.14 4.22 -13.58
N THR A 22 -2.73 5.41 -14.01
CA THR A 22 -3.33 6.09 -15.15
C THR A 22 -2.30 6.14 -16.25
N ASP A 23 -2.60 5.51 -17.38
CA ASP A 23 -1.87 5.73 -18.62
C ASP A 23 -2.72 6.66 -19.49
N HIS A 24 -2.22 7.87 -19.76
CA HIS A 24 -2.93 8.85 -20.58
C HIS A 24 -2.85 8.51 -22.09
N GLY A 25 -1.93 7.63 -22.50
CA GLY A 25 -1.76 7.19 -23.89
C GLY A 25 -2.59 5.96 -24.26
N ASN A 26 -3.08 5.20 -23.27
CA ASN A 26 -3.94 4.04 -23.47
C ASN A 26 -5.38 4.35 -23.05
N THR A 27 -6.36 3.93 -23.87
CA THR A 27 -7.80 4.18 -23.69
C THR A 27 -8.44 3.46 -22.50
N ARG A 28 -7.64 2.86 -21.60
CA ARG A 28 -8.13 2.15 -20.42
C ARG A 28 -7.52 2.74 -19.15
N HIS A 29 -8.22 3.72 -18.58
CA HIS A 29 -8.09 4.02 -17.16
C HIS A 29 -8.64 2.81 -16.39
N ASN A 30 -7.85 2.22 -15.49
CA ASN A 30 -8.14 0.99 -14.71
C ASN A 30 -7.69 -0.33 -15.36
N ILE A 31 -6.41 -0.66 -15.18
CA ILE A 31 -5.99 -2.06 -15.18
C ILE A 31 -6.00 -2.50 -13.72
N ILE A 32 -7.03 -3.24 -13.31
CA ILE A 32 -6.94 -4.05 -12.09
C ILE A 32 -5.84 -5.10 -12.36
N PRO A 33 -4.91 -5.29 -11.42
CA PRO A 33 -5.03 -4.88 -10.02
C PRO A 33 -4.36 -3.52 -9.70
N GLY A 34 -3.64 -2.93 -10.66
CA GLY A 34 -2.88 -1.69 -10.51
C GLY A 34 -1.45 -1.96 -10.06
N ARG A 35 -0.81 -1.01 -9.38
CA ARG A 35 0.50 -1.19 -8.75
C ARG A 35 0.48 -0.78 -7.29
N LEU A 36 1.28 -1.49 -6.51
CA LEU A 36 1.51 -1.18 -5.11
C LEU A 36 2.37 0.10 -5.00
N LYS A 37 1.89 1.10 -4.27
CA LYS A 37 2.64 2.36 -4.05
C LYS A 37 3.37 2.42 -2.72
N SER A 38 2.95 1.64 -1.73
CA SER A 38 3.63 1.55 -0.43
C SER A 38 4.37 0.23 -0.33
N ILE A 39 5.70 0.28 -0.34
CA ILE A 39 6.58 -0.88 -0.37
C ILE A 39 7.27 -1.05 0.98
N VAL A 40 7.03 -2.18 1.64
CA VAL A 40 7.75 -2.58 2.86
C VAL A 40 9.11 -3.15 2.44
N ILE A 41 10.20 -2.42 2.72
CA ILE A 41 11.56 -2.79 2.26
C ILE A 41 12.17 -3.86 3.18
N ASN A 42 12.01 -3.65 4.48
CA ASN A 42 12.49 -4.49 5.55
C ASN A 42 11.65 -4.24 6.81
N GLU A 43 12.02 -4.83 7.95
CA GLU A 43 11.22 -4.74 9.19
C GLU A 43 11.06 -3.31 9.71
N TRP A 44 11.95 -2.38 9.40
CA TRP A 44 11.94 -1.02 9.95
C TRP A 44 11.74 0.07 8.91
N LEU A 45 11.68 -0.24 7.60
CA LEU A 45 11.58 0.73 6.52
C LEU A 45 10.42 0.44 5.57
N THR A 46 9.57 1.44 5.37
CA THR A 46 8.57 1.46 4.29
C THR A 46 8.76 2.72 3.47
N ILE A 47 8.74 2.56 2.14
CA ILE A 47 8.81 3.68 1.20
C ILE A 47 7.54 3.68 0.38
N SER A 48 6.89 4.83 0.30
CA SER A 48 5.76 5.04 -0.59
C SER A 48 6.09 6.08 -1.65
N TYR A 49 5.50 5.96 -2.83
CA TYR A 49 5.78 6.87 -3.94
C TYR A 49 4.51 7.35 -4.65
N ALA A 50 4.65 8.46 -5.37
CA ALA A 50 3.66 8.95 -6.32
C ALA A 50 4.38 9.61 -7.51
N GLY A 51 3.77 9.52 -8.69
CA GLY A 51 4.34 10.03 -9.94
C GLY A 51 4.75 8.91 -10.89
N LEU A 52 5.95 9.01 -11.47
CA LEU A 52 6.53 8.08 -12.45
C LEU A 52 6.78 6.68 -11.84
N SER A 53 5.79 5.78 -11.95
CA SER A 53 5.79 4.50 -11.23
C SER A 53 7.01 3.62 -11.50
N THR A 54 7.47 3.52 -12.75
CA THR A 54 8.64 2.68 -13.08
C THR A 54 9.91 3.22 -12.43
N GLN A 55 10.18 4.51 -12.59
CA GLN A 55 11.36 5.18 -12.02
C GLN A 55 11.34 5.16 -10.49
N ALA A 56 10.17 5.34 -9.88
CA ALA A 56 10.01 5.22 -8.44
C ALA A 56 10.30 3.80 -7.94
N MET A 57 9.83 2.78 -8.66
CA MET A 57 10.10 1.39 -8.30
C MET A 57 11.57 0.99 -8.49
N ASP A 58 12.24 1.52 -9.52
CA ASP A 58 13.68 1.30 -9.71
C ASP A 58 14.47 1.84 -8.51
N ALA A 59 14.19 3.08 -8.08
CA ALA A 59 14.80 3.67 -6.88
C ALA A 59 14.53 2.84 -5.61
N VAL A 60 13.30 2.36 -5.44
CA VAL A 60 12.94 1.49 -4.31
C VAL A 60 13.71 0.17 -4.34
N ARG A 61 13.89 -0.43 -5.53
CA ARG A 61 14.61 -1.70 -5.70
C ARG A 61 16.10 -1.54 -5.49
N GLU A 62 16.68 -0.40 -5.86
CA GLU A 62 18.07 -0.07 -5.54
C GLU A 62 18.29 -0.06 -4.02
N LEU A 63 17.42 0.61 -3.27
CA LEU A 63 17.47 0.61 -1.80
C LEU A 63 17.23 -0.78 -1.19
N TYR A 64 16.32 -1.58 -1.77
CA TYR A 64 16.05 -2.94 -1.30
C TYR A 64 17.26 -3.88 -1.43
N ARG A 65 18.13 -3.64 -2.42
CA ARG A 65 19.34 -4.43 -2.70
C ARG A 65 20.57 -3.93 -1.94
N ASP A 66 20.51 -2.77 -1.29
CA ASP A 66 21.62 -2.22 -0.52
C ASP A 66 21.73 -2.91 0.85
N ASP A 67 22.79 -3.70 1.04
CA ASP A 67 23.08 -4.38 2.30
C ASP A 67 23.47 -3.43 3.44
N ASN A 68 23.89 -2.21 3.12
CA ASN A 68 24.26 -1.17 4.09
C ASN A 68 23.17 -0.11 4.25
N LEU A 69 21.94 -0.41 3.80
CA LEU A 69 20.81 0.50 3.84
C LEU A 69 20.58 1.03 5.27
N THR A 70 20.65 2.35 5.39
CA THR A 70 20.22 3.11 6.58
C THR A 70 19.13 4.11 6.19
N THR A 71 18.43 4.68 7.18
CA THR A 71 17.44 5.74 6.95
C THR A 71 18.08 6.94 6.26
N ALA A 72 19.30 7.30 6.62
CA ALA A 72 20.01 8.43 6.01
C ALA A 72 20.32 8.16 4.53
N ILE A 73 20.86 6.98 4.21
CA ILE A 73 21.13 6.57 2.82
C ILE A 73 19.84 6.56 1.99
N ALA A 74 18.75 6.03 2.54
CA ALA A 74 17.45 6.03 1.87
C ALA A 74 16.96 7.44 1.56
N ILE A 75 17.03 8.36 2.53
CA ILE A 75 16.61 9.75 2.35
C ILE A 75 17.46 10.44 1.27
N ASP A 76 18.80 10.33 1.36
CA ASP A 76 19.72 10.94 0.40
C ASP A 76 19.49 10.43 -1.03
N HIS A 77 19.30 9.12 -1.18
CA HIS A 77 18.98 8.51 -2.46
C HIS A 77 17.66 9.06 -3.04
N LEU A 78 16.58 9.08 -2.25
CA LEU A 78 15.27 9.54 -2.70
C LEU A 78 15.24 11.04 -3.03
N ILE A 79 16.06 11.87 -2.35
CA ILE A 79 16.25 13.28 -2.69
C ILE A 79 16.83 13.43 -4.09
N ASN A 80 17.91 12.69 -4.37
CA ASN A 80 18.58 12.73 -5.66
C ASN A 80 17.63 12.28 -6.78
N VAL A 81 16.89 11.20 -6.57
CA VAL A 81 15.89 10.71 -7.52
C VAL A 81 14.78 11.74 -7.73
N SER A 82 14.16 12.25 -6.66
CA SER A 82 13.09 13.26 -6.76
C SER A 82 13.55 14.52 -7.51
N GLY A 83 14.79 14.98 -7.24
CA GLY A 83 15.38 16.13 -7.92
C GLY A 83 15.73 15.88 -9.40
N ALA A 84 16.22 14.68 -9.74
CA ALA A 84 16.59 14.31 -11.11
C ALA A 84 15.39 14.28 -12.06
N TYR A 85 14.19 13.98 -11.56
CA TYR A 85 12.95 13.98 -12.33
C TYR A 85 12.13 15.26 -12.16
N GLY A 86 12.78 16.40 -11.87
CA GLY A 86 12.12 17.71 -11.87
C GLY A 86 10.95 17.85 -10.88
N GLY A 87 10.94 17.05 -9.81
CA GLY A 87 9.84 17.03 -8.85
C GLY A 87 8.58 16.29 -9.32
N GLU A 88 8.64 15.53 -10.42
CA GLU A 88 7.55 14.62 -10.83
C GLU A 88 7.45 13.36 -9.95
N LEU A 89 8.44 13.16 -9.08
CA LEU A 89 8.49 12.06 -8.13
C LEU A 89 8.49 12.57 -6.70
N ASP A 90 7.51 12.08 -5.96
CA ASP A 90 7.36 12.30 -4.53
C ASP A 90 7.45 10.98 -3.77
N PHE A 91 8.04 11.04 -2.58
CA PHE A 91 8.16 9.90 -1.69
C PHE A 91 7.68 10.24 -0.28
N ILE A 92 7.13 9.22 0.40
CA ILE A 92 6.98 9.20 1.85
C ILE A 92 7.79 8.02 2.38
N LEU A 93 8.67 8.31 3.33
CA LEU A 93 9.48 7.32 4.02
C LEU A 93 9.02 7.22 5.48
N CYS A 94 8.77 5.99 5.91
CA CYS A 94 8.50 5.65 7.30
C CYS A 94 9.66 4.80 7.80
N SER A 95 10.33 5.21 8.87
CA SER A 95 11.45 4.48 9.45
C SER A 95 11.29 4.28 10.95
N HIS A 96 11.76 3.14 11.45
CA HIS A 96 11.94 2.80 12.86
C HIS A 96 13.37 2.29 13.15
N GLU A 97 14.36 2.63 12.32
CA GLU A 97 15.74 2.15 12.49
C GLU A 97 16.32 2.49 13.87
N ASN A 98 16.14 3.73 14.30
CA ASN A 98 16.59 4.24 15.61
C ASN A 98 15.45 4.92 16.38
N GLU A 99 14.58 5.60 15.65
CA GLU A 99 13.41 6.30 16.18
C GLU A 99 12.31 6.32 15.10
N THR A 100 11.06 6.59 15.51
CA THR A 100 9.94 6.71 14.57
C THR A 100 10.08 7.99 13.74
N ARG A 101 10.46 7.86 12.48
CA ARG A 101 10.58 8.96 11.51
C ARG A 101 9.54 8.84 10.42
N LEU A 102 8.84 9.94 10.18
CA LEU A 102 7.93 10.12 9.05
C LEU A 102 8.48 11.28 8.23
N VAL A 103 8.91 10.99 7.01
CA VAL A 103 9.61 11.93 6.13
C VAL A 103 8.91 11.97 4.79
N LYS A 104 8.66 13.17 4.27
CA LYS A 104 8.27 13.38 2.88
C LYS A 104 9.47 13.92 2.10
N VAL A 105 9.71 13.36 0.93
CA VAL A 105 10.66 13.89 -0.05
C VAL A 105 9.89 14.35 -1.28
N SER A 106 10.08 15.59 -1.68
CA SER A 106 9.39 16.18 -2.84
C SER A 106 10.24 17.27 -3.46
N ASN A 107 10.35 17.27 -4.79
CA ASN A 107 11.19 18.19 -5.55
C ASN A 107 12.62 18.30 -5.00
N GLY A 108 13.23 17.15 -4.69
CA GLY A 108 14.59 17.08 -4.11
C GLY A 108 14.74 17.73 -2.74
N LYS A 109 13.65 17.89 -1.98
CA LYS A 109 13.66 18.49 -0.63
C LYS A 109 13.05 17.56 0.39
N ILE A 110 13.58 17.63 1.61
CA ILE A 110 13.07 16.92 2.78
C ILE A 110 12.03 17.78 3.49
N PHE A 111 10.93 17.13 3.90
CA PHE A 111 9.93 17.65 4.82
C PHE A 111 9.80 16.66 5.96
N GLU A 112 10.15 17.08 7.17
CA GLU A 112 10.11 16.27 8.39
C GLU A 112 9.53 17.09 9.55
N GLY A 113 9.04 16.42 10.61
CA GLY A 113 8.44 17.05 11.79
C GLY A 113 6.91 17.19 11.74
N GLY A 114 6.28 16.90 10.60
CA GLY A 114 4.83 16.81 10.48
C GLY A 114 4.28 15.52 11.08
N SER A 115 3.06 15.58 11.63
CA SER A 115 2.33 14.39 12.09
C SER A 115 1.66 13.63 10.95
N ALA A 116 1.54 14.24 9.77
CA ALA A 116 0.94 13.64 8.59
C ALA A 116 1.54 14.22 7.31
N TYR A 117 1.65 13.39 6.27
CA TYR A 117 2.02 13.79 4.92
C TYR A 117 1.14 13.09 3.89
N TRP A 118 1.05 13.72 2.72
CA TRP A 118 0.45 13.13 1.54
C TRP A 118 1.30 13.44 0.30
N ILE A 119 1.19 12.57 -0.70
CA ILE A 119 1.82 12.69 -2.02
C ILE A 119 0.85 12.24 -3.11
N GLY A 120 1.09 12.70 -4.34
CA GLY A 120 0.24 12.42 -5.49
C GLY A 120 -0.78 13.52 -5.79
N ASN A 121 -2.01 13.15 -6.13
CA ASN A 121 -3.04 14.06 -6.63
C ASN A 121 -3.42 15.09 -5.56
N GLY A 122 -3.10 16.37 -5.82
CA GLY A 122 -3.36 17.47 -4.89
C GLY A 122 -4.85 17.74 -4.64
N GLN A 123 -5.72 17.53 -5.64
CA GLN A 123 -7.18 17.63 -5.44
C GLN A 123 -7.67 16.54 -4.49
N ALA A 124 -7.24 15.29 -4.71
CA ALA A 124 -7.60 14.16 -3.85
C ALA A 124 -7.15 14.40 -2.40
N ALA A 125 -5.94 14.94 -2.21
CA ALA A 125 -5.45 15.32 -0.89
C ALA A 125 -6.28 16.44 -0.24
N ALA A 126 -6.65 17.48 -1.01
CA ALA A 126 -7.51 18.56 -0.53
C ALA A 126 -8.89 18.03 -0.12
N GLU A 127 -9.51 17.17 -0.94
CA GLU A 127 -10.78 16.54 -0.62
C GLU A 127 -10.69 15.65 0.63
N LEU A 128 -9.65 14.82 0.76
CA LEU A 128 -9.40 14.01 1.95
C LEU A 128 -9.28 14.89 3.21
N SER A 129 -8.59 16.04 3.12
CA SER A 129 -8.43 16.97 4.25
C SER A 129 -9.73 17.65 4.68
N ASN A 130 -10.72 17.75 3.78
CA ASN A 130 -12.02 18.35 4.06
C ASN A 130 -13.01 17.35 4.69
N ILE A 131 -12.68 16.06 4.73
CA ILE A 131 -13.58 15.07 5.33
C ILE A 131 -13.58 15.25 6.86
N PRO A 132 -14.75 15.51 7.47
CA PRO A 132 -14.83 15.66 8.92
C PRO A 132 -14.35 14.38 9.61
N MET A 133 -13.35 14.52 10.46
CA MET A 133 -12.92 13.46 11.36
C MET A 133 -13.97 13.37 12.48
N PRO A 134 -14.77 12.29 12.55
CA PRO A 134 -15.78 12.18 13.60
C PRO A 134 -15.13 12.19 14.99
N ASP A 135 -15.77 12.86 15.95
CA ASP A 135 -15.45 12.77 17.39
C ASP A 135 -15.92 11.44 18.00
N SER A 136 -15.87 10.36 17.22
CA SER A 136 -16.26 9.04 17.67
C SER A 136 -15.24 8.52 18.68
N LYS A 137 -15.70 8.26 19.90
CA LYS A 137 -14.97 7.45 20.86
C LYS A 137 -15.14 6.00 20.45
N TYR A 138 -14.07 5.37 20.01
CA TYR A 138 -14.05 3.92 19.92
C TYR A 138 -13.92 3.39 21.35
N GLU A 139 -15.01 2.78 21.84
CA GLU A 139 -15.01 2.02 23.08
C GLU A 139 -14.32 0.67 22.79
N ASP A 140 -13.51 0.18 23.73
CA ASP A 140 -12.85 -1.14 23.65
C ASP A 140 -11.81 -1.35 22.53
N LEU A 141 -11.03 -0.33 22.18
CA LEU A 141 -9.81 -0.56 21.38
C LEU A 141 -8.71 -1.20 22.23
N PRO A 142 -7.91 -2.12 21.65
CA PRO A 142 -6.67 -2.54 22.30
C PRO A 142 -5.79 -1.34 22.64
N ASP A 143 -5.12 -1.37 23.80
CA ASP A 143 -4.31 -0.26 24.32
C ASP A 143 -3.25 0.28 23.34
N TYR A 144 -2.81 -0.57 22.42
CA TYR A 144 -1.80 -0.23 21.41
C TYR A 144 -2.37 0.42 20.14
N ILE A 145 -3.69 0.61 20.03
CA ILE A 145 -4.35 1.27 18.89
C ILE A 145 -4.95 2.58 19.36
N ALA A 146 -4.42 3.70 18.85
CA ALA A 146 -4.99 5.00 19.12
C ALA A 146 -6.36 5.16 18.41
N PRO A 147 -7.39 5.72 19.06
CA PRO A 147 -8.66 6.02 18.38
C PRO A 147 -8.49 6.84 17.10
N LYS A 148 -7.54 7.78 17.09
CA LYS A 148 -7.20 8.59 15.90
C LYS A 148 -6.68 7.75 14.73
N GLU A 149 -6.03 6.61 14.99
CA GLU A 149 -5.59 5.67 13.95
C GLU A 149 -6.80 5.12 13.19
N MET A 150 -7.83 4.67 13.93
CA MET A 150 -9.07 4.16 13.36
C MET A 150 -9.85 5.23 12.61
N ILE A 151 -9.91 6.45 13.17
CA ILE A 151 -10.54 7.60 12.51
C ILE A 151 -9.86 7.90 11.18
N PHE A 152 -8.52 7.94 11.15
CA PHE A 152 -7.74 8.17 9.93
C PHE A 152 -8.01 7.12 8.86
N LYS A 153 -7.94 5.83 9.23
CA LYS A 153 -8.22 4.71 8.32
C LYS A 153 -9.63 4.79 7.76
N ASN A 154 -10.64 4.95 8.62
CA ASN A 154 -12.03 5.01 8.18
C ASN A 154 -12.33 6.24 7.31
N THR A 155 -11.69 7.37 7.59
CA THR A 155 -11.81 8.57 6.75
C THR A 155 -11.22 8.34 5.35
N PHE A 156 -10.06 7.69 5.24
CA PHE A 156 -9.50 7.35 3.93
C PHE A 156 -10.36 6.32 3.18
N HIS A 157 -10.84 5.27 3.86
CA HIS A 157 -11.76 4.30 3.25
C HIS A 157 -13.05 4.96 2.76
N ARG A 158 -13.60 5.91 3.54
CA ARG A 158 -14.76 6.70 3.14
C ARG A 158 -14.43 7.57 1.92
N PHE A 159 -13.31 8.28 1.94
CA PHE A 159 -12.83 9.08 0.81
C PHE A 159 -12.82 8.27 -0.49
N MET A 160 -12.17 7.11 -0.46
CA MET A 160 -12.03 6.22 -1.63
C MET A 160 -13.37 5.67 -2.12
N ARG A 161 -14.36 5.51 -1.23
CA ARG A 161 -15.71 5.07 -1.56
C ARG A 161 -16.57 6.15 -2.19
N THR A 162 -16.49 7.38 -1.66
CA THR A 162 -17.44 8.45 -2.01
C THR A 162 -16.93 9.41 -3.07
N ASN A 163 -15.63 9.64 -3.13
CA ASN A 163 -15.06 10.63 -4.03
C ASN A 163 -14.53 9.97 -5.31
N ARG A 164 -14.67 10.70 -6.41
CA ARG A 164 -14.16 10.31 -7.72
C ARG A 164 -13.17 11.38 -8.15
N CYS A 165 -11.90 11.15 -7.83
CA CYS A 165 -10.79 11.92 -8.40
C CYS A 165 -10.21 11.15 -9.57
N GLU A 166 -9.96 11.82 -10.69
CA GLU A 166 -9.35 11.19 -11.84
C GLU A 166 -7.98 10.60 -11.47
N GLY A 167 -7.79 9.33 -11.86
CA GLY A 167 -6.55 8.61 -11.61
C GLY A 167 -6.29 8.23 -10.14
N VAL A 168 -7.30 8.25 -9.27
CA VAL A 168 -7.24 7.69 -7.92
C VAL A 168 -8.27 6.57 -7.81
N GLY A 169 -7.86 5.38 -7.36
CA GLY A 169 -8.79 4.24 -7.25
C GLY A 169 -8.13 2.88 -7.09
N GLY A 170 -8.90 1.83 -7.42
CA GLY A 170 -8.47 0.44 -7.25
C GLY A 170 -8.61 -0.04 -5.81
N ALA A 171 -7.68 -0.87 -5.37
CA ALA A 171 -7.65 -1.39 -4.00
C ALA A 171 -7.06 -0.35 -3.04
N ILE A 172 -7.50 -0.38 -1.80
CA ILE A 172 -6.83 0.35 -0.72
C ILE A 172 -5.78 -0.58 -0.14
N ILE A 173 -4.55 -0.10 0.03
CA ILE A 173 -3.50 -0.81 0.74
C ILE A 173 -3.18 -0.05 2.02
N ASP A 174 -3.35 -0.75 3.14
CA ASP A 174 -3.02 -0.27 4.49
C ASP A 174 -1.70 -0.90 4.92
N CYS A 175 -0.70 -0.06 5.17
CA CYS A 175 0.59 -0.45 5.71
C CYS A 175 0.73 0.12 7.12
N LEU A 176 0.93 -0.77 8.08
CA LEU A 176 1.26 -0.43 9.45
C LEU A 176 2.78 -0.48 9.64
N CYS A 177 3.35 0.66 9.98
CA CYS A 177 4.75 0.80 10.34
C CYS A 177 4.84 0.97 11.86
N SER A 178 5.58 0.11 12.54
CA SER A 178 5.74 0.17 14.00
C SER A 178 7.14 -0.27 14.41
N PRO A 179 7.58 0.01 15.65
CA PRO A 179 8.87 -0.45 16.15
C PRO A 179 9.03 -1.97 16.15
N TYR A 180 7.90 -2.72 16.14
CA TYR A 180 7.88 -4.18 16.12
C TYR A 180 7.92 -4.78 14.72
N GLY A 181 7.99 -3.95 13.69
CA GLY A 181 8.00 -4.40 12.32
C GLY A 181 6.94 -3.74 11.44
N HIS A 182 7.28 -3.54 10.19
CA HIS A 182 6.39 -3.02 9.15
C HIS A 182 5.63 -4.16 8.46
N CYS A 183 4.35 -3.97 8.17
CA CYS A 183 3.56 -4.93 7.40
C CYS A 183 2.37 -4.29 6.70
N TYR A 184 1.81 -5.04 5.75
CA TYR A 184 0.47 -4.78 5.24
C TYR A 184 -0.60 -5.29 6.21
N ILE A 185 -1.76 -4.64 6.22
CA ILE A 185 -2.92 -5.04 7.01
C ILE A 185 -3.92 -5.75 6.09
N THR A 186 -4.19 -7.00 6.43
CA THR A 186 -5.27 -7.79 5.82
C THR A 186 -6.61 -7.13 6.11
N HIS A 187 -7.43 -6.93 5.08
CA HIS A 187 -8.78 -6.40 5.24
C HIS A 187 -9.68 -6.82 4.07
N ALA A 188 -10.98 -6.76 4.29
CA ALA A 188 -12.00 -6.92 3.26
C ALA A 188 -12.68 -5.58 3.00
N SER A 189 -13.00 -5.31 1.74
CA SER A 189 -13.83 -4.15 1.40
C SER A 189 -14.75 -4.47 0.24
N ALA A 190 -15.84 -3.72 0.19
CA ALA A 190 -16.79 -3.75 -0.90
C ALA A 190 -16.96 -2.35 -1.48
N PHE A 191 -17.15 -2.28 -2.79
CA PHE A 191 -17.59 -1.09 -3.49
C PHE A 191 -18.88 -1.42 -4.22
N SER A 192 -19.91 -0.63 -3.97
CA SER A 192 -21.16 -0.68 -4.73
C SER A 192 -21.44 0.67 -5.35
N TRP A 193 -21.96 0.68 -6.57
CA TRP A 193 -22.46 1.87 -7.24
C TRP A 193 -23.88 1.65 -7.75
N ASP A 194 -24.62 2.75 -7.85
CA ASP A 194 -25.87 2.87 -8.60
C ASP A 194 -27.08 1.99 -8.20
N THR A 195 -27.15 1.46 -6.98
CA THR A 195 -28.36 0.74 -6.53
C THR A 195 -28.94 1.26 -5.22
N ILE A 196 -29.76 2.31 -5.31
CA ILE A 196 -30.85 2.49 -4.35
C ILE A 196 -31.98 1.55 -4.79
N ILE A 197 -32.09 0.38 -4.17
CA ILE A 197 -33.25 -0.49 -4.38
C ILE A 197 -34.42 0.09 -3.57
N LEU A 198 -35.28 0.86 -4.24
CA LEU A 198 -36.55 1.33 -3.65
C LEU A 198 -37.61 0.23 -3.80
N GLY A 199 -37.95 -0.46 -2.72
CA GLY A 199 -39.00 -1.51 -2.72
C GLY A 199 -38.80 -2.61 -1.66
N LYS A 200 -39.55 -3.71 -1.77
CA LYS A 200 -39.30 -4.94 -0.98
C LYS A 200 -37.99 -5.57 -1.45
N ASP A 201 -37.00 -5.58 -0.56
CA ASP A 201 -35.72 -6.26 -0.77
C ASP A 201 -35.94 -7.77 -0.92
N ASP A 202 -35.40 -8.35 -2.00
CA ASP A 202 -35.30 -9.79 -2.20
C ASP A 202 -33.83 -10.20 -2.02
N PRO A 203 -33.48 -10.78 -0.86
CA PRO A 203 -32.10 -11.13 -0.55
C PRO A 203 -31.45 -12.07 -1.57
N THR A 204 -32.22 -13.01 -2.13
CA THR A 204 -31.72 -14.01 -3.09
C THR A 204 -31.37 -13.35 -4.41
N LYS A 205 -32.24 -12.45 -4.88
CA LYS A 205 -32.02 -11.70 -6.11
C LYS A 205 -30.87 -10.71 -5.96
N ARG A 206 -30.76 -10.04 -4.80
CA ARG A 206 -29.64 -9.15 -4.48
C ARG A 206 -28.31 -9.92 -4.46
N GLU A 207 -28.27 -11.09 -3.82
CA GLU A 207 -27.06 -11.91 -3.78
C GLU A 207 -26.64 -12.35 -5.20
N ALA A 208 -27.59 -12.77 -6.03
CA ALA A 208 -27.32 -13.12 -7.42
C ALA A 208 -26.78 -11.93 -8.23
N LEU A 209 -27.34 -10.74 -8.05
CA LEU A 209 -26.85 -9.50 -8.69
C LEU A 209 -25.47 -9.11 -8.19
N ASN A 210 -25.21 -9.19 -6.88
CA ASN A 210 -23.90 -8.92 -6.30
C ASN A 210 -22.84 -9.87 -6.87
N LYS A 211 -23.17 -11.14 -7.09
CA LYS A 211 -22.26 -12.11 -7.72
C LYS A 211 -21.87 -11.74 -9.15
N THR A 212 -22.65 -10.92 -9.86
CA THR A 212 -22.32 -10.53 -11.24
C THR A 212 -21.19 -9.50 -11.35
N GLY A 213 -20.82 -8.82 -10.26
CA GLY A 213 -19.80 -7.77 -10.31
C GLY A 213 -20.27 -6.44 -10.94
N MET A 214 -21.49 -6.39 -11.50
CA MET A 214 -21.95 -5.29 -12.36
C MET A 214 -22.16 -3.97 -11.62
N TYR A 215 -22.62 -4.04 -10.36
CA TYR A 215 -22.93 -2.87 -9.51
C TYR A 215 -22.26 -2.95 -8.14
N HIS A 216 -21.47 -4.00 -7.92
CA HIS A 216 -20.90 -4.36 -6.64
C HIS A 216 -19.69 -5.23 -6.87
N TYR A 217 -18.54 -4.88 -6.32
CA TYR A 217 -17.44 -5.81 -6.16
C TYR A 217 -16.88 -5.81 -4.74
N GLU A 218 -16.49 -7.00 -4.32
CA GLU A 218 -15.82 -7.26 -3.05
C GLU A 218 -14.40 -7.69 -3.34
N TYR A 219 -13.49 -7.20 -2.53
CA TYR A 219 -12.12 -7.65 -2.56
C TYR A 219 -11.58 -7.89 -1.16
N ASN A 220 -10.58 -8.77 -1.11
CA ASN A 220 -9.80 -9.04 0.07
C ASN A 220 -8.35 -8.66 -0.23
N VAL A 221 -7.76 -7.86 0.64
CA VAL A 221 -6.32 -7.68 0.70
C VAL A 221 -5.79 -8.69 1.71
N CYS A 222 -4.95 -9.60 1.25
CA CYS A 222 -4.31 -10.63 2.07
C CYS A 222 -2.84 -10.23 2.26
N SER A 223 -2.35 -10.28 3.49
CA SER A 223 -0.95 -9.95 3.79
C SER A 223 -0.24 -11.14 4.41
N THR A 224 1.08 -11.14 4.35
CA THR A 224 1.90 -12.08 5.09
C THR A 224 1.82 -11.79 6.59
N SER A 225 1.96 -12.84 7.41
CA SER A 225 2.08 -12.71 8.87
C SER A 225 3.45 -12.18 9.29
N ALA A 226 4.47 -12.44 8.47
CA ALA A 226 5.83 -11.96 8.67
C ALA A 226 5.96 -10.47 8.37
N ARG A 227 6.71 -9.77 9.23
CA ARG A 227 7.06 -8.36 9.08
C ARG A 227 8.19 -8.19 8.06
N GLY A 228 8.31 -6.99 7.49
CA GLY A 228 9.40 -6.65 6.59
C GLY A 228 9.35 -7.28 5.21
N GLN A 229 8.17 -7.73 4.78
CA GLN A 229 7.97 -8.37 3.47
C GLN A 229 7.15 -7.46 2.57
N ALA A 230 7.64 -7.28 1.34
CA ALA A 230 6.98 -6.49 0.28
C ALA A 230 5.85 -7.28 -0.42
N ILE A 231 5.21 -8.25 0.25
CA ILE A 231 4.23 -9.15 -0.36
C ILE A 231 2.82 -8.84 0.11
N VAL A 232 1.94 -8.65 -0.85
CA VAL A 232 0.51 -8.46 -0.61
C VAL A 232 -0.29 -9.15 -1.71
N GLY A 233 -1.38 -9.80 -1.33
CA GLY A 233 -2.37 -10.36 -2.23
C GLY A 233 -3.59 -9.46 -2.33
N PHE A 234 -4.18 -9.39 -3.52
CA PHE A 234 -5.47 -8.77 -3.78
C PHE A 234 -6.38 -9.79 -4.47
N TYR A 235 -7.53 -10.08 -3.87
CA TYR A 235 -8.42 -11.16 -4.30
C TYR A 235 -9.84 -10.69 -4.54
N LEU A 236 -10.37 -10.98 -5.73
CA LEU A 236 -11.73 -10.69 -6.16
C LEU A 236 -12.56 -11.97 -6.08
N GLY A 237 -13.31 -12.12 -4.98
CA GLY A 237 -14.05 -13.35 -4.69
C GLY A 237 -15.10 -13.73 -5.72
N GLN A 238 -15.77 -12.73 -6.30
CA GLN A 238 -16.81 -12.96 -7.31
C GLN A 238 -16.24 -13.51 -8.62
N ALA A 239 -15.00 -13.15 -8.94
CA ALA A 239 -14.32 -13.61 -10.15
C ALA A 239 -13.49 -14.89 -9.91
N GLY A 240 -13.19 -15.23 -8.66
CA GLY A 240 -12.24 -16.29 -8.34
C GLY A 240 -10.82 -15.97 -8.82
N ILE A 241 -10.46 -14.67 -8.85
CA ILE A 241 -9.17 -14.18 -9.35
C ILE A 241 -8.42 -13.48 -8.22
N GLY A 242 -7.18 -13.90 -8.01
CA GLY A 242 -6.21 -13.29 -7.12
C GLY A 242 -5.02 -12.69 -7.86
N PHE A 243 -4.36 -11.73 -7.23
CA PHE A 243 -3.16 -11.07 -7.70
C PHE A 243 -2.17 -10.94 -6.56
N ILE A 244 -0.98 -11.53 -6.69
CA ILE A 244 0.09 -11.45 -5.70
C ILE A 244 1.11 -10.43 -6.19
N TYR A 245 1.32 -9.39 -5.39
CA TYR A 245 2.31 -8.36 -5.66
C TYR A 245 3.63 -8.72 -4.98
N ASP A 246 4.70 -8.70 -5.77
CA ASP A 246 6.09 -8.75 -5.30
C ASP A 246 6.91 -7.66 -6.01
N PRO A 247 6.66 -6.37 -5.69
CA PRO A 247 7.16 -5.25 -6.47
C PRO A 247 8.68 -5.11 -6.39
N VAL A 248 9.35 -5.76 -5.43
CA VAL A 248 10.81 -5.71 -5.29
C VAL A 248 11.52 -6.70 -6.24
N HIS A 249 10.82 -7.72 -6.73
CA HIS A 249 11.37 -8.69 -7.69
C HIS A 249 10.70 -8.60 -9.08
N ASP A 250 9.40 -8.31 -9.13
CA ASP A 250 8.59 -8.30 -10.35
C ASP A 250 7.89 -6.96 -10.58
N ASP A 251 7.72 -6.57 -11.85
CA ASP A 251 6.98 -5.34 -12.22
C ASP A 251 5.46 -5.52 -12.14
N GLU A 252 4.99 -6.72 -12.44
CA GLU A 252 3.58 -7.03 -12.60
C GLU A 252 3.16 -8.07 -11.56
N ALA A 253 1.92 -7.96 -11.09
CA ALA A 253 1.39 -8.90 -10.11
C ALA A 253 1.18 -10.29 -10.73
N MET A 254 1.53 -11.34 -9.99
CA MET A 254 1.24 -12.71 -10.37
C MET A 254 -0.27 -12.96 -10.27
N ARG A 255 -0.89 -13.26 -11.40
CA ARG A 255 -2.32 -13.58 -11.47
C ARG A 255 -2.56 -15.06 -11.14
N VAL A 256 -3.55 -15.32 -10.30
CA VAL A 256 -3.98 -16.66 -9.88
C VAL A 256 -5.49 -16.78 -10.09
N GLU A 257 -5.96 -17.90 -10.61
CA GLU A 257 -7.37 -18.14 -10.95
C GLU A 257 -7.88 -19.44 -10.34
N ASN A 258 -9.21 -19.56 -10.21
CA ASN A 258 -9.91 -20.80 -9.83
C ASN A 258 -9.55 -21.31 -8.43
N ILE A 259 -9.35 -20.40 -7.49
CA ILE A 259 -9.10 -20.70 -6.07
C ILE A 259 -10.05 -19.88 -5.20
N ASN A 260 -10.28 -20.31 -3.96
CA ASN A 260 -11.06 -19.53 -3.01
C ASN A 260 -10.19 -18.56 -2.17
N THR A 261 -10.83 -17.67 -1.40
CA THR A 261 -10.12 -16.65 -0.59
C THR A 261 -9.14 -17.27 0.42
N SER A 262 -9.51 -18.39 1.05
CA SER A 262 -8.66 -19.03 2.05
C SER A 262 -7.42 -19.65 1.41
N GLU A 263 -7.58 -20.38 0.30
CA GLU A 263 -6.49 -20.92 -0.49
C GLU A 263 -5.56 -19.82 -0.99
N PHE A 264 -6.12 -18.72 -1.49
CA PHE A 264 -5.34 -17.56 -1.92
C PHE A 264 -4.55 -16.94 -0.77
N SER A 265 -5.16 -16.76 0.40
CA SER A 265 -4.46 -16.23 1.57
C SER A 265 -3.29 -17.13 2.00
N TYR A 266 -3.44 -18.45 1.92
CA TYR A 266 -2.33 -19.38 2.18
C TYR A 266 -1.22 -19.26 1.14
N LEU A 267 -1.56 -19.07 -0.13
CA LEU A 267 -0.58 -18.88 -1.20
C LEU A 267 0.23 -17.60 -1.02
N VAL A 268 -0.41 -16.49 -0.60
CA VAL A 268 0.26 -15.23 -0.27
C VAL A 268 1.24 -15.41 0.90
N GLU A 269 0.81 -16.11 1.95
CA GLU A 269 1.67 -16.44 3.09
C GLU A 269 2.86 -17.32 2.69
N ASP A 270 2.65 -18.31 1.83
CA ASP A 270 3.71 -19.19 1.34
C ASP A 270 4.72 -18.45 0.46
N ALA A 271 4.25 -17.59 -0.44
CA ALA A 271 5.11 -16.71 -1.24
C ALA A 271 6.03 -15.86 -0.36
N GLY A 272 5.49 -15.28 0.72
CA GLY A 272 6.28 -14.57 1.73
C GLY A 272 7.37 -15.42 2.38
N LYS A 273 7.07 -16.68 2.70
CA LYS A 273 8.06 -17.61 3.30
C LYS A 273 9.18 -17.98 2.35
N VAL A 274 8.86 -18.24 1.08
CA VAL A 274 9.86 -18.57 0.04
C VAL A 274 10.86 -17.42 -0.12
N LEU A 275 10.39 -16.18 -0.14
CA LEU A 275 11.24 -14.99 -0.25
C LEU A 275 12.08 -14.72 1.00
N ALA A 276 11.56 -14.99 2.19
CA ALA A 276 12.36 -14.89 3.41
C ALA A 276 13.55 -15.85 3.39
N ASN A 277 13.35 -17.05 2.83
CA ASN A 277 14.39 -18.08 2.75
C ASN A 277 15.46 -17.73 1.70
N SER A 278 15.07 -17.17 0.54
CA SER A 278 16.03 -16.74 -0.48
C SER A 278 16.96 -15.63 0.02
N ARG A 279 16.42 -14.65 0.77
CA ARG A 279 17.23 -13.59 1.40
C ARG A 279 18.24 -14.13 2.41
N LYS A 280 17.86 -15.10 3.25
CA LYS A 280 18.78 -15.71 4.22
C LYS A 280 19.93 -16.45 3.53
N ASN A 281 19.64 -17.17 2.45
CA ASN A 281 20.65 -17.91 1.71
C ASN A 281 21.65 -16.98 0.98
N ASN A 282 21.20 -15.84 0.48
CA ASN A 282 22.08 -14.85 -0.16
C ASN A 282 23.02 -14.14 0.83
N LYS A 283 22.68 -14.10 2.13
CA LYS A 283 23.54 -13.50 3.18
C LYS A 283 24.66 -14.43 3.70
N ILE A 284 24.69 -15.71 3.30
CA ILE A 284 25.61 -16.72 3.88
C ILE A 284 26.80 -17.06 2.96
N GLN A 285 27.07 -16.32 1.87
CA GLN A 285 28.31 -16.50 1.10
C GLN A 285 29.35 -15.39 1.36
N PRO A 286 30.21 -15.51 2.39
CA PRO A 286 31.52 -14.91 2.32
C PRO A 286 32.37 -15.79 1.39
N THR A 287 32.70 -15.28 0.21
CA THR A 287 33.74 -15.85 -0.64
C THR A 287 35.02 -15.93 0.20
N PRO A 288 35.67 -17.09 0.36
CA PRO A 288 36.98 -17.14 0.96
C PRO A 288 37.92 -16.36 0.05
N ILE A 289 38.53 -15.30 0.59
CA ILE A 289 39.68 -14.66 -0.04
C ILE A 289 40.76 -15.73 -0.07
N GLY A 290 40.92 -16.37 -1.23
CA GLY A 290 42.05 -17.23 -1.52
C GLY A 290 43.31 -16.38 -1.47
N ALA A 291 44.09 -16.55 -0.41
CA ALA A 291 45.47 -16.11 -0.37
C ALA A 291 46.27 -16.95 -1.38
N GLY A 292 46.87 -16.29 -2.36
CA GLY A 292 47.83 -16.82 -3.31
C GLY A 292 48.77 -15.70 -3.74
#